data_AF-A0A669ET36-F1
#
_entry.id   AF-A0A669ET36-F1
#
_cell.length_a   1.000
_cell.length_b   1.000
_cell.length_c   1.000
_cell.angle_alpha   90.00
_cell.angle_beta   90.00
_cell.angle_gamma   90.00
#
_symmetry.space_group_name_H-M   'P 1'
#
loop_
_entity.id
_entity.type
_entity.pdbx_description
1 polymer ?
#
loop_
_entity_poly.entity_id
_entity_poly.type
_entity_poly.pdbx_seq_one_letter_code
_entity_poly.pdbx_strand_id
1 'polypeptide(L)'
;MKWTWVLVVVLLSFGSISLGKDSLDFPEYDGKDRVHDLNAKNYKSVMKKYDIMVVYYHDHPGSSRAAQRQFEIEELALELAAQVLDEFDDEDIGVGLIDAKHDKAVAKKLGLDESDSIFVFTEDEVIEYDALFHKELKGFKNIEEDIKLVGYFKSHKSEHFEAFADAAEEFHPHILFYATFNPKVAKALDLKLNEVDFYEPFMDEPVVVPGKPYSEEELVKFIEDHDRPTLRKLQPHNMYEIWEDDVDGEHIIAFAEESDPDGFEFLEILKQVAEDNTDNPDLSIVWIDPDDFPLLLPHWEKTFGIDLSHPQIGVVEADDADSVWLDMDDGEDLPSADELEDWLEDVLSGEIDPDDDDDDDDDDDDDDDDDDDDDDDDDDDDDDDDDDDDDDDDDDDDDDDDDDDDDDDDDDDDDDDDDDDDDDDDDDDDDDDDDDDDY
;
A
#
# COMPACT_ATOMS: atom_id res chain seq x y z
N MET A 1 -0.52 -2.50 -40.32
CA MET A 1 0.20 -2.36 -39.05
C MET A 1 -0.68 -1.52 -38.16
N LYS A 2 -1.00 -2.05 -36.97
CA LYS A 2 -2.12 -1.68 -36.10
C LYS A 2 -1.91 -0.26 -35.55
N TRP A 3 -2.67 0.71 -36.06
CA TRP A 3 -2.72 2.08 -35.50
C TRP A 3 -3.70 2.18 -34.32
N THR A 4 -4.60 1.21 -34.16
CA THR A 4 -5.55 1.11 -33.04
C THR A 4 -4.89 0.96 -31.66
N TRP A 5 -3.62 0.52 -31.59
CA TRP A 5 -2.90 0.44 -30.32
C TRP A 5 -2.26 1.77 -29.88
N VAL A 6 -2.11 2.75 -30.79
CA VAL A 6 -1.52 4.05 -30.47
C VAL A 6 -2.54 4.98 -29.82
N LEU A 7 -3.81 4.94 -30.26
CA LEU A 7 -4.89 5.72 -29.65
C LEU A 7 -5.26 5.25 -28.23
N VAL A 8 -5.17 3.94 -27.96
CA VAL A 8 -5.39 3.36 -26.62
C VAL A 8 -4.29 3.75 -25.63
N VAL A 9 -3.04 3.93 -26.10
CA VAL A 9 -1.95 4.43 -25.26
C VAL A 9 -2.09 5.93 -24.99
N VAL A 10 -2.54 6.73 -25.96
CA VAL A 10 -2.74 8.18 -25.78
C VAL A 10 -3.84 8.49 -24.76
N LEU A 11 -4.95 7.72 -24.75
CA LEU A 11 -5.97 7.81 -23.71
C LEU A 11 -5.45 7.47 -22.30
N LEU A 12 -4.36 6.71 -22.19
CA LEU A 12 -3.72 6.34 -20.93
C LEU A 12 -2.51 7.20 -20.55
N SER A 13 -2.09 8.13 -21.41
CA SER A 13 -0.91 8.96 -21.19
C SER A 13 -1.16 10.46 -21.31
N PHE A 14 -2.35 10.96 -20.95
CA PHE A 14 -2.59 12.40 -20.76
C PHE A 14 -1.92 13.00 -19.50
N GLY A 15 -0.82 12.40 -19.06
CA GLY A 15 0.28 13.11 -18.43
C GLY A 15 1.43 13.21 -19.44
N SER A 16 1.58 14.39 -20.05
CA SER A 16 2.73 14.81 -20.89
C SER A 16 2.70 14.43 -22.37
N ILE A 17 2.36 15.39 -23.24
CA ILE A 17 3.31 16.16 -24.08
C ILE A 17 2.44 17.06 -24.97
N SER A 18 2.18 18.29 -24.53
CA SER A 18 1.90 19.41 -25.46
C SER A 18 3.15 20.26 -25.54
N LEU A 19 3.74 20.30 -26.73
CA LEU A 19 4.94 21.06 -27.04
C LEU A 19 4.54 22.51 -27.36
N GLY A 20 4.04 23.22 -26.34
CA GLY A 20 3.80 24.66 -26.35
C GLY A 20 4.88 25.38 -25.55
N LYS A 21 5.59 26.33 -26.17
CA LYS A 21 6.37 27.31 -25.42
C LYS A 21 5.40 28.31 -24.79
N ASP A 22 4.73 27.91 -23.72
CA ASP A 22 4.03 28.71 -22.70
C ASP A 22 3.44 27.65 -21.76
N SER A 23 4.00 27.56 -20.54
CA SER A 23 3.61 26.75 -19.36
C SER A 23 3.02 25.34 -19.53
N LEU A 24 3.43 24.45 -18.63
CA LEU A 24 2.88 23.09 -18.45
C LEU A 24 1.51 23.18 -17.74
N ASP A 25 0.61 24.03 -18.24
CA ASP A 25 -0.70 24.27 -17.65
C ASP A 25 -1.62 23.10 -18.00
N PHE A 26 -2.24 22.53 -16.97
CA PHE A 26 -3.26 21.51 -17.15
C PHE A 26 -4.52 22.11 -17.79
N PRO A 27 -5.23 21.37 -18.66
CA PRO A 27 -6.50 21.84 -19.19
C PRO A 27 -7.48 22.11 -18.04
N GLU A 28 -7.94 23.36 -17.93
CA GLU A 28 -9.04 23.70 -17.03
C GLU A 28 -10.36 23.39 -17.73
N TYR A 29 -11.32 22.83 -16.98
CA TYR A 29 -12.66 22.60 -17.51
C TYR A 29 -13.30 23.93 -17.93
N ASP A 30 -13.68 24.03 -19.20
CA ASP A 30 -14.18 25.28 -19.78
C ASP A 30 -15.67 25.53 -19.54
N GLY A 31 -16.33 24.67 -18.74
CA GLY A 31 -17.73 24.78 -18.36
C GLY A 31 -18.73 24.38 -19.44
N LYS A 32 -18.29 23.84 -20.58
CA LYS A 32 -19.20 23.34 -21.62
C LYS A 32 -19.50 21.87 -21.44
N ASP A 33 -20.79 21.57 -21.39
CA ASP A 33 -21.37 20.22 -21.43
C ASP A 33 -21.12 19.58 -22.81
N ARG A 34 -20.31 18.51 -22.80
CA ARG A 34 -19.95 17.70 -23.97
C ARG A 34 -20.42 16.26 -23.83
N VAL A 35 -20.67 15.79 -22.61
CA VAL A 35 -21.04 14.40 -22.33
C VAL A 35 -22.52 14.18 -22.64
N HIS A 36 -22.82 13.18 -23.46
CA HIS A 36 -24.20 12.88 -23.86
C HIS A 36 -24.89 11.95 -22.86
N ASP A 37 -25.96 12.39 -22.19
CA ASP A 37 -26.90 11.49 -21.52
C ASP A 37 -27.66 10.64 -22.56
N LEU A 38 -27.26 9.38 -22.73
CA LEU A 38 -27.77 8.47 -23.74
C LEU A 38 -28.98 7.68 -23.22
N ASN A 39 -30.12 7.96 -23.84
CA ASN A 39 -31.39 7.32 -23.53
C ASN A 39 -32.09 6.79 -24.78
N ALA A 40 -33.23 6.14 -24.57
CA ALA A 40 -33.99 5.49 -25.64
C ALA A 40 -34.38 6.44 -26.80
N LYS A 41 -34.41 7.75 -26.57
CA LYS A 41 -34.80 8.76 -27.57
C LYS A 41 -33.63 9.17 -28.47
N ASN A 42 -32.40 9.25 -27.94
CA ASN A 42 -31.27 9.89 -28.62
C ASN A 42 -30.11 8.94 -28.98
N TYR A 43 -29.96 7.78 -28.31
CA TYR A 43 -28.74 6.97 -28.44
C TYR A 43 -28.38 6.65 -29.90
N LYS A 44 -29.36 6.26 -30.74
CA LYS A 44 -29.08 5.94 -32.16
C LYS A 44 -28.54 7.12 -32.96
N SER A 45 -29.07 8.32 -32.72
CA SER A 45 -28.64 9.51 -33.45
C SER A 45 -27.28 10.01 -32.96
N VAL A 46 -27.05 9.93 -31.64
CA VAL A 46 -25.81 10.38 -31.01
C VAL A 46 -24.66 9.42 -31.35
N MET A 47 -24.84 8.11 -31.18
CA MET A 47 -23.85 7.08 -31.56
C MET A 47 -23.42 7.14 -33.03
N LYS A 48 -24.28 7.65 -33.92
CA LYS A 48 -23.98 7.78 -35.36
C LYS A 48 -23.23 9.07 -35.71
N LYS A 49 -23.21 10.05 -34.79
CA LYS A 49 -22.57 11.35 -35.03
C LYS A 49 -21.04 11.24 -34.95
N TYR A 50 -20.54 10.29 -34.18
CA TYR A 50 -19.14 10.14 -33.83
C TYR A 50 -18.55 8.88 -34.46
N ASP A 51 -17.28 8.96 -34.87
CA ASP A 51 -16.52 7.83 -35.40
C ASP A 51 -16.17 6.85 -34.27
N ILE A 52 -15.88 7.39 -33.08
CA ILE A 52 -15.69 6.66 -31.83
C ILE A 52 -16.63 7.20 -30.77
N MET A 53 -17.31 6.32 -30.04
CA MET A 53 -18.07 6.70 -28.84
C MET A 53 -17.50 6.01 -27.61
N VAL A 54 -17.05 6.80 -26.63
CA VAL A 54 -16.75 6.34 -25.28
C VAL A 54 -18.03 6.46 -24.45
N VAL A 55 -18.51 5.35 -23.90
CA VAL A 55 -19.76 5.31 -23.13
C VAL A 55 -19.46 4.80 -21.73
N TYR A 56 -19.64 5.62 -20.70
CA TYR A 56 -19.63 5.17 -19.31
C TYR A 56 -21.02 4.65 -18.96
N TYR A 57 -21.13 3.34 -18.75
CA TYR A 57 -22.33 2.68 -18.27
C TYR A 57 -22.24 2.62 -16.75
N HIS A 58 -22.99 3.44 -16.04
CA HIS A 58 -22.79 3.68 -14.61
C HIS A 58 -23.95 3.14 -13.77
N ASP A 59 -23.65 2.83 -12.51
CA ASP A 59 -24.68 2.55 -11.53
C ASP A 59 -25.51 3.79 -11.23
N HIS A 60 -26.79 3.58 -10.91
CA HIS A 60 -27.65 4.69 -10.55
C HIS A 60 -27.21 5.28 -9.21
N PRO A 61 -26.86 6.59 -9.14
CA PRO A 61 -26.33 7.18 -7.92
C PRO A 61 -27.32 7.03 -6.75
N GLY A 62 -26.77 6.73 -5.57
CA GLY A 62 -27.54 6.65 -4.33
C GLY A 62 -28.17 7.99 -3.96
N SER A 63 -29.22 7.97 -3.13
CA SER A 63 -29.92 9.18 -2.70
C SER A 63 -29.17 10.01 -1.65
N SER A 64 -28.02 9.54 -1.16
CA SER A 64 -27.22 10.25 -0.16
C SER A 64 -26.42 11.39 -0.80
N ARG A 65 -26.16 12.45 -0.03
CA ARG A 65 -25.34 13.59 -0.48
C ARG A 65 -23.92 13.16 -0.91
N ALA A 66 -23.34 12.18 -0.23
CA ALA A 66 -22.03 11.64 -0.57
C ALA A 66 -22.03 10.93 -1.94
N ALA A 67 -23.04 10.09 -2.20
CA ALA A 67 -23.16 9.40 -3.48
C ALA A 67 -23.43 10.36 -4.64
N GLN A 68 -24.23 11.42 -4.42
CA GLN A 68 -24.43 12.47 -5.43
C GLN A 68 -23.15 13.23 -5.74
N ARG A 69 -22.38 13.62 -4.71
CA ARG A 69 -21.08 14.28 -4.91
C ARG A 69 -20.06 13.40 -5.65
N GLN A 70 -20.02 12.12 -5.32
CA GLN A 70 -19.15 11.17 -6.01
C GLN A 70 -19.48 11.12 -7.51
N PHE A 71 -20.77 11.02 -7.86
CA PHE A 71 -21.22 11.05 -9.24
C PHE A 71 -20.92 12.38 -9.95
N GLU A 72 -21.09 13.53 -9.27
CA GLU A 72 -20.73 14.84 -9.81
C GLU A 72 -19.23 14.93 -10.17
N ILE A 73 -18.35 14.33 -9.35
CA ILE A 73 -16.91 14.29 -9.61
C ILE A 73 -16.61 13.41 -10.84
N GLU A 74 -17.27 12.27 -10.98
CA GLU A 74 -17.13 11.37 -12.13
C GLU A 74 -17.63 12.02 -13.43
N GLU A 75 -18.79 12.69 -13.40
CA GLU A 75 -19.32 13.44 -14.53
C GLU A 75 -18.36 14.56 -14.95
N LEU A 76 -17.82 15.32 -13.98
CA LEU A 76 -16.84 16.36 -14.25
C LEU A 76 -15.54 15.81 -14.87
N ALA A 77 -15.08 14.63 -14.42
CA ALA A 77 -13.91 13.97 -15.00
C ALA A 77 -14.17 13.57 -16.46
N LEU A 78 -15.38 13.07 -16.77
CA LEU A 78 -15.78 12.74 -18.14
C LEU A 78 -15.92 13.97 -19.02
N GLU A 79 -16.40 15.09 -18.47
CA GLU A 79 -16.46 16.36 -19.19
C GLU A 79 -15.07 16.88 -19.56
N LEU A 80 -14.12 16.79 -18.62
CA LEU A 80 -12.74 17.15 -18.90
C LEU A 80 -12.12 16.23 -19.95
N ALA A 81 -12.38 14.92 -19.88
CA ALA A 81 -11.94 13.97 -20.89
C ALA A 81 -12.55 14.30 -22.27
N ALA A 82 -13.84 14.60 -22.33
CA ALA A 82 -14.52 15.00 -23.55
C ALA A 82 -13.95 16.30 -24.12
N GLN A 83 -13.58 17.27 -23.28
CA GLN A 83 -12.91 18.51 -23.70
C GLN A 83 -11.57 18.23 -24.36
N VAL A 84 -10.73 17.40 -23.73
CA VAL A 84 -9.42 17.04 -24.28
C VAL A 84 -9.59 16.26 -25.59
N LEU A 85 -10.56 15.36 -25.67
CA LEU A 85 -10.83 14.56 -26.86
C LEU A 85 -11.41 15.37 -28.03
N ASP A 86 -12.17 16.43 -27.75
CA ASP A 86 -12.71 17.37 -28.76
C ASP A 86 -11.59 18.20 -29.45
N GLU A 87 -10.39 18.27 -28.87
CA GLU A 87 -9.21 18.91 -29.50
C GLU A 87 -8.50 18.01 -30.52
N PHE A 88 -8.85 16.72 -30.60
CA PHE A 88 -8.26 15.80 -31.57
C PHE A 88 -8.93 15.94 -32.94
N ASP A 89 -8.25 16.60 -33.87
CA ASP A 89 -8.75 16.84 -35.24
C ASP A 89 -8.85 15.58 -36.13
N ASP A 90 -8.29 14.44 -35.69
CA ASP A 90 -8.13 13.24 -36.53
C ASP A 90 -9.39 12.35 -36.57
N GLU A 91 -10.18 12.28 -35.50
CA GLU A 91 -11.40 11.45 -35.40
C GLU A 91 -12.47 12.15 -34.55
N ASP A 92 -13.75 12.04 -34.96
CA ASP A 92 -14.86 12.58 -34.17
C ASP A 92 -15.14 11.66 -32.97
N ILE A 93 -14.60 11.99 -31.79
CA ILE A 93 -14.79 11.21 -30.55
C ILE A 93 -15.91 11.81 -29.71
N GLY A 94 -16.92 11.01 -29.38
CA GLY A 94 -17.99 11.37 -28.46
C GLY A 94 -17.84 10.68 -27.10
N VAL A 95 -18.28 11.35 -26.04
CA VAL A 95 -18.39 10.77 -24.69
C VAL A 95 -19.87 10.74 -24.29
N GLY A 96 -20.35 9.63 -23.73
CA GLY A 96 -21.73 9.48 -23.30
C GLY A 96 -21.89 8.72 -22.00
N LEU A 97 -23.03 8.91 -21.35
CA LEU A 97 -23.45 8.29 -20.10
C LEU A 97 -24.68 7.43 -20.32
N ILE A 98 -24.74 6.26 -19.68
CA ILE A 98 -25.95 5.43 -19.62
C ILE A 98 -26.18 5.01 -18.18
N ASP A 99 -27.37 5.28 -17.66
CA ASP A 99 -27.79 4.89 -16.30
C ASP A 99 -28.32 3.44 -16.28
N ALA A 100 -27.77 2.60 -15.41
CA ALA A 100 -28.16 1.19 -15.27
C ALA A 100 -29.61 0.93 -14.84
N LYS A 101 -30.21 1.86 -14.12
CA LYS A 101 -31.61 1.79 -13.65
C LYS A 101 -32.57 2.37 -14.67
N HIS A 102 -32.27 3.54 -15.22
CA HIS A 102 -33.17 4.27 -16.11
C HIS A 102 -33.09 3.81 -17.57
N ASP A 103 -31.88 3.51 -18.06
CA ASP A 103 -31.60 3.25 -19.47
C ASP A 103 -31.19 1.81 -19.76
N LYS A 104 -31.60 0.88 -18.89
CA LYS A 104 -31.42 -0.58 -19.04
C LYS A 104 -31.81 -1.12 -20.42
N ALA A 105 -32.85 -0.56 -21.05
CA ALA A 105 -33.29 -0.98 -22.38
C ALA A 105 -32.34 -0.52 -23.51
N VAL A 106 -31.57 0.54 -23.29
CA VAL A 106 -30.49 1.02 -24.18
C VAL A 106 -29.24 0.20 -23.94
N ALA A 107 -28.82 0.05 -22.67
CA ALA A 107 -27.70 -0.81 -22.26
C ALA A 107 -27.79 -2.20 -22.90
N LYS A 108 -28.94 -2.88 -22.75
CA LYS A 108 -29.20 -4.19 -23.36
C LYS A 108 -29.11 -4.20 -24.89
N LYS A 109 -29.44 -3.10 -25.58
CA LYS A 109 -29.35 -3.02 -27.05
C LYS A 109 -27.93 -2.78 -27.54
N LEU A 110 -27.14 -2.08 -26.73
CA LEU A 110 -25.74 -1.79 -27.00
C LEU A 110 -24.82 -2.93 -26.53
N GLY A 111 -25.36 -3.92 -25.80
CA GLY A 111 -24.58 -5.04 -25.28
C GLY A 111 -23.76 -4.65 -24.05
N LEU A 112 -24.24 -3.69 -23.27
CA LEU A 112 -23.62 -3.27 -22.01
C LEU A 112 -24.14 -4.20 -20.93
N ASP A 113 -23.29 -5.14 -20.54
CA ASP A 113 -23.67 -6.23 -19.65
C ASP A 113 -23.32 -5.90 -18.17
N GLU A 114 -22.42 -4.96 -17.92
CA GLU A 114 -21.91 -4.61 -16.58
C GLU A 114 -21.87 -3.10 -16.36
N SER A 115 -22.57 -2.64 -15.33
CA SER A 115 -22.52 -1.25 -14.88
C SER A 115 -21.20 -0.96 -14.18
N ASP A 116 -20.89 0.33 -14.08
CA ASP A 116 -19.58 0.85 -13.64
C ASP A 116 -18.42 0.52 -14.59
N SER A 117 -18.69 0.51 -15.90
CA SER A 117 -17.71 0.18 -16.94
C SER A 117 -17.74 1.17 -18.09
N ILE A 118 -16.58 1.39 -18.72
CA ILE A 118 -16.45 2.24 -19.90
C ILE A 118 -16.47 1.34 -21.14
N PHE A 119 -17.23 1.70 -22.16
CA PHE A 119 -17.32 0.97 -23.42
C PHE A 119 -16.94 1.89 -24.57
N VAL A 120 -15.97 1.48 -25.37
CA VAL A 120 -15.53 2.21 -26.56
C VAL A 120 -16.11 1.54 -27.80
N PHE A 121 -17.01 2.24 -28.47
CA PHE A 121 -17.64 1.82 -29.71
C PHE A 121 -16.89 2.43 -30.89
N THR A 122 -16.49 1.57 -31.83
CA THR A 122 -15.93 1.93 -33.13
C THR A 122 -16.79 1.32 -34.25
N GLU A 123 -16.49 1.62 -35.52
CA GLU A 123 -17.24 1.02 -36.65
C GLU A 123 -17.19 -0.52 -36.66
N ASP A 124 -16.07 -1.10 -36.22
CA ASP A 124 -15.78 -2.54 -36.37
C ASP A 124 -15.86 -3.33 -35.05
N GLU A 125 -15.77 -2.66 -33.89
CA GLU A 125 -15.61 -3.31 -32.59
C GLU A 125 -16.22 -2.50 -31.44
N VAL A 126 -16.68 -3.22 -30.40
CA VAL A 126 -17.01 -2.66 -29.08
C VAL A 126 -15.98 -3.19 -28.10
N ILE A 127 -15.23 -2.29 -27.46
CA ILE A 127 -14.19 -2.61 -26.50
C ILE A 127 -14.73 -2.23 -25.11
N GLU A 128 -14.82 -3.21 -24.22
CA GLU A 128 -15.13 -3.00 -22.81
C GLU A 128 -13.83 -2.67 -22.08
N TYR A 129 -13.83 -1.52 -21.40
CA TYR A 129 -12.74 -1.01 -20.61
C TYR A 129 -13.18 -0.95 -19.14
N ASP A 130 -12.80 -2.00 -18.42
CA ASP A 130 -13.10 -2.17 -17.02
C ASP A 130 -11.96 -1.58 -16.16
N ALA A 131 -11.85 -0.24 -16.19
CA ALA A 131 -10.71 0.48 -15.59
C ALA A 131 -10.64 0.28 -14.07
N LEU A 132 -11.80 0.31 -13.40
CA LEU A 132 -11.91 0.19 -11.96
C LEU A 132 -11.56 -1.24 -11.50
N PHE A 133 -12.08 -2.26 -12.18
CA PHE A 133 -11.68 -3.66 -11.95
C PHE A 133 -10.17 -3.87 -12.03
N HIS A 134 -9.52 -3.38 -13.09
CA HIS A 134 -8.08 -3.56 -13.25
C HIS A 134 -7.30 -2.78 -12.20
N LYS A 135 -7.79 -1.60 -11.78
CA LYS A 135 -7.13 -0.77 -10.78
C LYS A 135 -7.23 -1.37 -9.38
N GLU A 136 -8.42 -1.80 -8.96
CA GLU A 136 -8.64 -2.41 -7.64
C GLU A 136 -7.91 -3.75 -7.52
N LEU A 137 -8.02 -4.62 -8.53
CA LEU A 137 -7.32 -5.90 -8.53
C LEU A 137 -5.80 -5.71 -8.55
N LYS A 138 -5.29 -4.73 -9.31
CA LYS A 138 -3.87 -4.40 -9.31
C LYS A 138 -3.44 -3.84 -7.95
N GLY A 139 -4.25 -2.96 -7.35
CA GLY A 139 -4.00 -2.43 -6.01
C GLY A 139 -3.88 -3.55 -4.97
N PHE A 140 -4.82 -4.51 -4.99
CA PHE A 140 -4.77 -5.69 -4.14
C PHE A 140 -3.51 -6.53 -4.35
N LYS A 141 -3.11 -6.77 -5.61
CA LYS A 141 -1.92 -7.59 -5.92
C LYS A 141 -0.61 -6.93 -5.51
N ASN A 142 -0.54 -5.60 -5.56
CA ASN A 142 0.67 -4.84 -5.25
C ASN A 142 0.98 -4.71 -3.75
N ILE A 143 0.08 -5.16 -2.86
CA ILE A 143 0.34 -5.16 -1.42
C ILE A 143 1.14 -6.42 -1.10
N GLU A 144 2.44 -6.31 -0.93
CA GLU A 144 3.31 -7.47 -0.65
C GLU A 144 3.70 -7.55 0.83
N GLU A 145 3.72 -6.43 1.55
CA GLU A 145 4.30 -6.34 2.89
C GLU A 145 3.34 -6.75 4.02
N ASP A 146 2.04 -6.70 3.75
CA ASP A 146 0.99 -6.92 4.75
C ASP A 146 0.28 -8.26 4.54
N ILE A 147 -0.07 -8.92 5.65
CA ILE A 147 -1.01 -10.05 5.60
C ILE A 147 -2.34 -9.55 5.03
N LYS A 148 -2.86 -10.25 4.03
CA LYS A 148 -4.14 -9.92 3.42
C LYS A 148 -4.99 -11.14 3.13
N LEU A 149 -6.30 -11.01 3.30
CA LEU A 149 -7.27 -12.03 2.97
C LEU A 149 -8.22 -11.53 1.89
N VAL A 150 -8.66 -12.42 1.00
CA VAL A 150 -9.70 -12.12 0.02
C VAL A 150 -10.74 -13.22 -0.06
N GLY A 151 -12.01 -12.86 0.15
CA GLY A 151 -13.14 -13.77 0.04
C GLY A 151 -14.03 -13.50 -1.17
N TYR A 152 -14.48 -14.55 -1.85
CA TYR A 152 -15.52 -14.42 -2.89
C TYR A 152 -16.90 -14.85 -2.35
N PHE A 153 -17.83 -13.90 -2.28
CA PHE A 153 -19.18 -14.14 -1.76
C PHE A 153 -20.26 -13.80 -2.78
N LYS A 154 -21.48 -14.29 -2.52
CA LYS A 154 -22.61 -14.06 -3.41
C LYS A 154 -23.07 -12.59 -3.43
N SER A 155 -23.04 -11.93 -2.27
CA SER A 155 -23.44 -10.53 -2.07
C SER A 155 -23.16 -10.12 -0.63
N HIS A 156 -23.20 -8.82 -0.33
CA HIS A 156 -23.13 -8.22 1.01
C HIS A 156 -24.22 -8.68 2.01
N LYS A 157 -25.19 -9.51 1.61
CA LYS A 157 -26.25 -10.07 2.46
C LYS A 157 -26.08 -11.57 2.74
N SER A 158 -24.91 -12.11 2.39
CA SER A 158 -24.59 -13.52 2.56
C SER A 158 -24.15 -13.75 3.99
N GLU A 159 -24.70 -14.76 4.67
CA GLU A 159 -24.27 -15.15 6.03
C GLU A 159 -22.75 -15.42 6.10
N HIS A 160 -22.16 -15.94 5.03
CA HIS A 160 -20.71 -16.16 4.95
C HIS A 160 -19.89 -14.87 4.80
N PHE A 161 -20.47 -13.83 4.18
CA PHE A 161 -19.81 -12.53 4.12
C PHE A 161 -19.92 -11.82 5.47
N GLU A 162 -21.05 -11.95 6.16
CA GLU A 162 -21.21 -11.44 7.53
C GLU A 162 -20.16 -12.04 8.46
N ALA A 163 -20.02 -13.38 8.51
CA ALA A 163 -18.97 -14.03 9.32
C ALA A 163 -17.53 -13.61 8.94
N PHE A 164 -17.27 -13.35 7.65
CA PHE A 164 -15.97 -12.84 7.19
C PHE A 164 -15.72 -11.39 7.60
N ALA A 165 -16.76 -10.55 7.56
CA ALA A 165 -16.70 -9.17 8.00
C ALA A 165 -16.56 -9.08 9.53
N ASP A 166 -17.26 -9.93 10.28
CA ASP A 166 -17.15 -10.02 11.74
C ASP A 166 -15.71 -10.39 12.14
N ALA A 167 -15.11 -11.39 11.48
CA ALA A 167 -13.70 -11.75 11.70
C ALA A 167 -12.74 -10.61 11.34
N ALA A 168 -13.04 -9.81 10.33
CA ALA A 168 -12.23 -8.66 9.95
C ALA A 168 -12.16 -7.58 11.05
N GLU A 169 -13.22 -7.43 11.85
CA GLU A 169 -13.25 -6.45 12.94
C GLU A 169 -12.24 -6.78 14.05
N GLU A 170 -11.92 -8.05 14.26
CA GLU A 170 -10.96 -8.51 15.28
C GLU A 170 -9.50 -8.15 14.92
N PHE A 171 -9.17 -8.11 13.63
CA PHE A 171 -7.80 -7.83 13.15
C PHE A 171 -7.61 -6.43 12.55
N HIS A 172 -8.66 -5.60 12.54
CA HIS A 172 -8.57 -4.25 12.01
C HIS A 172 -7.74 -3.33 12.94
N PRO A 173 -6.80 -2.51 12.43
CA PRO A 173 -6.42 -2.31 11.02
C PRO A 173 -5.20 -3.11 10.55
N HIS A 174 -4.69 -4.04 11.35
CA HIS A 174 -3.40 -4.71 11.17
C HIS A 174 -3.39 -5.75 10.02
N ILE A 175 -4.50 -6.46 9.82
CA ILE A 175 -4.64 -7.42 8.72
C ILE A 175 -5.69 -6.91 7.73
N LEU A 176 -5.36 -6.97 6.43
CA LEU A 176 -6.19 -6.39 5.39
C LEU A 176 -7.21 -7.39 4.85
N PHE A 177 -8.50 -7.09 5.02
CA PHE A 177 -9.59 -7.94 4.53
C PHE A 177 -10.22 -7.33 3.26
N TYR A 178 -10.26 -8.13 2.21
CA TYR A 178 -10.91 -7.82 0.94
C TYR A 178 -12.06 -8.79 0.67
N ALA A 179 -13.11 -8.30 0.04
CA ALA A 179 -14.21 -9.14 -0.41
C ALA A 179 -14.59 -8.76 -1.83
N THR A 180 -14.87 -9.77 -2.66
CA THR A 180 -15.47 -9.54 -3.96
C THR A 180 -16.82 -10.22 -4.08
N PHE A 181 -17.74 -9.56 -4.78
CA PHE A 181 -19.01 -10.14 -5.21
C PHE A 181 -19.04 -10.34 -6.73
N ASN A 182 -17.97 -9.91 -7.43
CA ASN A 182 -17.88 -9.95 -8.88
C ASN A 182 -17.26 -11.29 -9.33
N PRO A 183 -17.98 -12.14 -10.09
CA PRO A 183 -17.45 -13.40 -10.60
C PRO A 183 -16.21 -13.24 -11.50
N LYS A 184 -16.03 -12.08 -12.16
CA LYS A 184 -14.82 -11.81 -12.95
C LYS A 184 -13.60 -11.64 -12.06
N VAL A 185 -13.74 -10.96 -10.91
CA VAL A 185 -12.63 -10.72 -9.97
C VAL A 185 -12.26 -12.05 -9.32
N ALA A 186 -13.27 -12.78 -8.85
CA ALA A 186 -13.07 -14.11 -8.30
C ALA A 186 -12.34 -15.03 -9.29
N LYS A 187 -12.74 -15.01 -10.57
CA LYS A 187 -12.05 -15.78 -11.61
C LYS A 187 -10.60 -15.33 -11.85
N ALA A 188 -10.30 -14.03 -11.73
CA ALA A 188 -8.95 -13.50 -11.89
C ALA A 188 -8.03 -13.84 -10.70
N LEU A 189 -8.62 -14.15 -9.55
CA LEU A 189 -7.96 -14.62 -8.33
C LEU A 189 -8.07 -16.15 -8.13
N ASP A 190 -8.66 -16.88 -9.08
CA ASP A 190 -8.99 -18.32 -8.98
C ASP A 190 -9.88 -18.73 -7.78
N LEU A 191 -10.62 -17.78 -7.19
CA LEU A 191 -11.52 -17.99 -6.08
C LEU A 191 -12.83 -18.69 -6.49
N LYS A 192 -13.25 -19.67 -5.70
CA LYS A 192 -14.59 -20.27 -5.77
C LYS A 192 -15.56 -19.57 -4.81
N LEU A 193 -16.87 -19.75 -5.02
CA LEU A 193 -17.89 -19.17 -4.13
C LEU A 193 -17.69 -19.66 -2.69
N ASN A 194 -17.70 -18.71 -1.75
CA ASN A 194 -17.41 -18.86 -0.32
C ASN A 194 -16.00 -19.40 -0.01
N GLU A 195 -15.05 -19.26 -0.94
CA GLU A 195 -13.63 -19.49 -0.70
C GLU A 195 -13.01 -18.20 -0.16
N VAL A 196 -12.10 -18.35 0.79
CA VAL A 196 -11.26 -17.28 1.33
C VAL A 196 -9.82 -17.73 1.15
N ASP A 197 -9.04 -16.86 0.53
CA ASP A 197 -7.60 -17.03 0.34
C ASP A 197 -6.87 -16.12 1.32
N PHE A 198 -5.85 -16.65 1.99
CA PHE A 198 -4.93 -15.96 2.87
C PHE A 198 -3.61 -15.78 2.14
N TYR A 199 -3.11 -14.56 2.09
CA TYR A 199 -1.81 -14.22 1.53
C TYR A 199 -0.90 -13.82 2.67
N GLU A 200 0.13 -14.62 2.87
CA GLU A 200 1.28 -14.26 3.70
C GLU A 200 2.10 -13.16 2.97
N PRO A 201 2.69 -12.22 3.71
CA PRO A 201 3.62 -11.23 3.16
C PRO A 201 4.68 -11.87 2.27
N PHE A 202 4.95 -11.22 1.15
CA PHE A 202 5.96 -11.58 0.17
C PHE A 202 5.75 -12.94 -0.53
N MET A 203 4.63 -13.63 -0.29
CA MET A 203 4.29 -14.89 -0.96
C MET A 203 3.39 -14.67 -2.18
N ASP A 204 3.78 -15.23 -3.32
CA ASP A 204 3.04 -15.13 -4.58
C ASP A 204 1.75 -15.97 -4.57
N GLU A 205 1.81 -17.17 -3.97
CA GLU A 205 0.68 -18.11 -3.89
C GLU A 205 -0.04 -18.01 -2.55
N PRO A 206 -1.39 -17.87 -2.55
CA PRO A 206 -2.14 -17.86 -1.31
C PRO A 206 -2.36 -19.26 -0.73
N VAL A 207 -2.57 -19.30 0.58
CA VAL A 207 -3.11 -20.46 1.28
C VAL A 207 -4.64 -20.37 1.31
N VAL A 208 -5.32 -21.34 0.70
CA VAL A 208 -6.77 -21.43 0.76
C VAL A 208 -7.20 -21.87 2.16
N VAL A 209 -8.00 -21.05 2.86
CA VAL A 209 -8.48 -21.39 4.20
C VAL A 209 -9.28 -22.70 4.15
N PRO A 210 -8.92 -23.73 4.94
CA PRO A 210 -9.56 -25.04 4.86
C PRO A 210 -10.96 -25.04 5.49
N GLY A 211 -11.85 -25.92 5.00
CA GLY A 211 -13.08 -26.26 5.73
C GLY A 211 -14.36 -25.49 5.38
N LYS A 212 -14.40 -24.71 4.28
CA LYS A 212 -15.58 -23.90 3.90
C LYS A 212 -16.94 -24.64 3.92
N PRO A 213 -18.05 -23.95 4.26
CA PRO A 213 -18.14 -22.53 4.64
C PRO A 213 -17.62 -22.28 6.06
N TYR A 214 -17.06 -21.09 6.28
CA TYR A 214 -16.40 -20.71 7.53
C TYR A 214 -17.34 -19.97 8.48
N SER A 215 -17.14 -20.18 9.77
CA SER A 215 -17.58 -19.28 10.85
C SER A 215 -16.51 -18.25 11.19
N GLU A 216 -16.89 -17.19 11.91
CA GLU A 216 -15.98 -16.19 12.46
C GLU A 216 -14.85 -16.84 13.26
N GLU A 217 -15.20 -17.72 14.23
CA GLU A 217 -14.23 -18.43 15.07
C GLU A 217 -13.22 -19.27 14.26
N GLU A 218 -13.64 -19.86 13.14
CA GLU A 218 -12.75 -20.65 12.28
C GLU A 218 -11.78 -19.77 11.48
N LEU A 219 -12.22 -18.58 11.06
CA LEU A 219 -11.36 -17.61 10.37
C LEU A 219 -10.36 -17.00 11.34
N VAL A 220 -10.82 -16.54 12.50
CA VAL A 220 -9.97 -15.96 13.56
C VAL A 220 -8.88 -16.94 13.94
N LYS A 221 -9.27 -18.17 14.27
CA LYS A 221 -8.30 -19.19 14.65
C LYS A 221 -7.29 -19.49 13.53
N PHE A 222 -7.75 -19.56 12.28
CA PHE A 222 -6.83 -19.81 11.17
C PHE A 222 -5.80 -18.69 11.06
N ILE A 223 -6.22 -17.43 11.21
CA ILE A 223 -5.32 -16.28 11.12
C ILE A 223 -4.35 -16.27 12.30
N GLU A 224 -4.82 -16.50 13.54
CA GLU A 224 -3.94 -16.63 14.71
C GLU A 224 -2.93 -17.79 14.59
N ASP A 225 -3.29 -18.89 13.90
CA ASP A 225 -2.37 -20.00 13.66
C ASP A 225 -1.31 -19.67 12.56
N HIS A 226 -1.43 -18.53 11.85
CA HIS A 226 -0.55 -18.10 10.75
C HIS A 226 -0.18 -16.59 10.84
N ASP A 227 -0.25 -15.99 12.02
CA ASP A 227 -0.04 -14.54 12.22
C ASP A 227 1.44 -14.14 12.29
N ARG A 228 2.35 -15.14 12.27
CA ARG A 228 3.80 -14.97 12.14
C ARG A 228 4.29 -15.36 10.73
N PRO A 229 4.42 -14.41 9.80
CA PRO A 229 5.03 -14.65 8.50
C PRO A 229 6.51 -15.04 8.57
N THR A 230 6.96 -15.72 7.52
CA THR A 230 8.35 -16.12 7.28
C THR A 230 9.25 -14.91 7.04
N LEU A 231 8.75 -13.92 6.29
CA LEU A 231 9.39 -12.63 6.07
C LEU A 231 8.44 -11.50 6.47
N ARG A 232 8.86 -10.64 7.39
CA ARG A 232 8.05 -9.57 7.99
C ARG A 232 8.75 -8.24 7.82
N LYS A 233 8.07 -7.21 7.30
CA LYS A 233 8.63 -5.86 7.26
C LYS A 233 8.39 -5.14 8.60
N LEU A 234 9.47 -4.66 9.20
CA LEU A 234 9.40 -3.76 10.34
C LEU A 234 8.97 -2.38 9.87
N GLN A 235 7.89 -1.86 10.41
CA GLN A 235 7.32 -0.56 10.10
C GLN A 235 7.07 0.24 11.39
N PRO A 236 7.03 1.58 11.34
CA PRO A 236 6.87 2.40 12.55
C PRO A 236 5.62 2.08 13.40
N HIS A 237 4.56 1.54 12.79
CA HIS A 237 3.31 1.22 13.50
C HIS A 237 3.24 -0.19 14.08
N ASN A 238 4.05 -1.14 13.59
CA ASN A 238 4.09 -2.53 14.07
C ASN A 238 5.41 -2.87 14.81
N MET A 239 6.34 -1.93 14.91
CA MET A 239 7.69 -2.13 15.46
C MET A 239 7.72 -2.87 16.81
N TYR A 240 6.90 -2.45 17.78
CA TYR A 240 6.89 -3.08 19.10
C TYR A 240 6.23 -4.46 19.09
N GLU A 241 5.23 -4.66 18.24
CA GLU A 241 4.55 -5.95 18.09
C GLU A 241 5.49 -6.99 17.51
N ILE A 242 6.21 -6.63 16.44
CA ILE A 242 7.23 -7.51 15.83
C ILE A 242 8.37 -7.77 16.81
N TRP A 243 8.88 -6.75 17.50
CA TRP A 243 10.02 -6.91 18.41
C TRP A 243 9.70 -7.74 19.66
N GLU A 244 8.47 -7.67 20.16
CA GLU A 244 8.01 -8.51 21.29
C GLU A 244 7.65 -9.96 20.86
N ASP A 245 7.60 -10.25 19.56
CA ASP A 245 7.29 -11.57 18.98
C ASP A 245 8.57 -12.27 18.49
N ASP A 246 9.50 -12.49 19.42
CA ASP A 246 10.74 -13.25 19.19
C ASP A 246 10.49 -14.75 18.95
N VAL A 247 11.49 -15.40 18.35
CA VAL A 247 11.55 -16.85 18.21
C VAL A 247 12.62 -17.36 19.16
N ASP A 248 12.20 -18.02 20.23
CA ASP A 248 13.08 -18.59 21.26
C ASP A 248 14.07 -17.58 21.90
N GLY A 249 13.74 -16.29 21.94
CA GLY A 249 14.58 -15.22 22.50
C GLY A 249 15.36 -14.40 21.47
N GLU A 250 15.26 -14.75 20.19
CA GLU A 250 16.08 -14.19 19.11
C GLU A 250 15.24 -13.63 17.95
N HIS A 251 15.85 -12.71 17.21
CA HIS A 251 15.35 -12.20 15.93
C HIS A 251 16.41 -12.37 14.85
N ILE A 252 16.01 -12.97 13.72
CA ILE A 252 16.80 -12.88 12.48
C ILE A 252 16.44 -11.56 11.80
N ILE A 253 17.39 -10.64 11.70
CA ILE A 253 17.18 -9.29 11.20
C ILE A 253 17.94 -9.11 9.89
N ALA A 254 17.25 -8.61 8.87
CA ALA A 254 17.85 -8.21 7.60
C ALA A 254 17.66 -6.70 7.36
N PHE A 255 18.75 -5.96 7.19
CA PHE A 255 18.71 -4.57 6.74
C PHE A 255 18.91 -4.49 5.23
N ALA A 256 17.98 -3.84 4.53
CA ALA A 256 18.11 -3.55 3.11
C ALA A 256 17.24 -2.35 2.72
N GLU A 257 17.86 -1.36 2.06
CA GLU A 257 17.13 -0.20 1.50
C GLU A 257 16.49 -0.60 0.16
N GLU A 258 15.16 -0.55 0.05
CA GLU A 258 14.46 -0.96 -1.18
C GLU A 258 14.82 -0.05 -2.39
N SER A 259 15.14 1.23 -2.13
CA SER A 259 15.52 2.19 -3.17
C SER A 259 16.95 2.06 -3.67
N ASP A 260 17.82 1.36 -2.94
CA ASP A 260 19.19 1.11 -3.34
C ASP A 260 19.28 -0.13 -4.24
N PRO A 261 20.09 -0.13 -5.32
CA PRO A 261 20.22 -1.30 -6.20
C PRO A 261 20.67 -2.58 -5.50
N ASP A 262 21.60 -2.48 -4.55
CA ASP A 262 22.16 -3.65 -3.84
C ASP A 262 21.17 -4.11 -2.77
N GLY A 263 20.51 -3.16 -2.08
CA GLY A 263 19.40 -3.45 -1.17
C GLY A 263 18.21 -4.14 -1.86
N PHE A 264 17.82 -3.70 -3.05
CA PHE A 264 16.77 -4.34 -3.85
C PHE A 264 17.18 -5.76 -4.28
N GLU A 265 18.42 -5.97 -4.74
CA GLU A 265 18.90 -7.31 -5.12
C GLU A 265 18.90 -8.26 -3.91
N PHE A 266 19.35 -7.80 -2.75
CA PHE A 266 19.33 -8.58 -1.51
C PHE A 266 17.90 -8.89 -1.04
N LEU A 267 16.97 -7.94 -1.14
CA LEU A 267 15.57 -8.16 -0.80
C LEU A 267 14.94 -9.26 -1.66
N GLU A 268 15.24 -9.31 -2.96
CA GLU A 268 14.74 -10.39 -3.82
C GLU A 268 15.32 -11.77 -3.43
N ILE A 269 16.56 -11.81 -2.94
CA ILE A 269 17.16 -13.03 -2.38
C ILE A 269 16.42 -13.45 -1.10
N LEU A 270 16.14 -12.51 -0.18
CA LEU A 270 15.37 -12.75 1.04
C LEU A 270 13.98 -13.31 0.74
N LYS A 271 13.27 -12.71 -0.22
CA LYS A 271 11.95 -13.18 -0.66
C LYS A 271 12.02 -14.61 -1.19
N GLN A 272 13.03 -14.94 -1.99
CA GLN A 272 13.21 -16.29 -2.50
C GLN A 272 13.45 -17.30 -1.37
N VAL A 273 14.36 -16.99 -0.43
CA VAL A 273 14.66 -17.86 0.72
C VAL A 273 13.43 -18.05 1.60
N ALA A 274 12.65 -16.99 1.83
CA ALA A 274 11.40 -17.05 2.57
C ALA A 274 10.36 -17.92 1.86
N GLU A 275 10.21 -17.80 0.52
CA GLU A 275 9.31 -18.64 -0.26
C GLU A 275 9.69 -20.12 -0.20
N ASP A 276 10.99 -20.43 -0.34
CA ASP A 276 11.50 -21.81 -0.28
C ASP A 276 11.34 -22.44 1.13
N ASN A 277 11.26 -21.60 2.17
CA ASN A 277 11.20 -22.03 3.58
C ASN A 277 9.89 -21.67 4.32
N THR A 278 8.83 -21.26 3.61
CA THR A 278 7.56 -20.80 4.20
C THR A 278 6.85 -21.82 5.10
N ASP A 279 7.12 -23.12 4.90
CA ASP A 279 6.56 -24.19 5.72
C ASP A 279 7.31 -24.41 7.05
N ASN A 280 8.41 -23.67 7.32
CA ASN A 280 9.21 -23.78 8.52
C ASN A 280 8.71 -22.81 9.61
N PRO A 281 8.04 -23.29 10.69
CA PRO A 281 7.46 -22.43 11.71
C PRO A 281 8.50 -21.76 12.62
N ASP A 282 9.74 -22.27 12.59
CA ASP A 282 10.84 -21.77 13.41
C ASP A 282 11.64 -20.67 12.68
N LEU A 283 11.36 -20.43 11.39
CA LEU A 283 11.98 -19.36 10.61
C LEU A 283 11.08 -18.13 10.56
N SER A 284 11.59 -17.00 11.04
CA SER A 284 10.96 -15.70 10.82
C SER A 284 12.02 -14.60 10.71
N ILE A 285 12.10 -13.98 9.55
CA ILE A 285 13.06 -12.92 9.22
C ILE A 285 12.36 -11.57 9.31
N VAL A 286 12.94 -10.65 10.06
CA VAL A 286 12.50 -9.26 10.16
C VAL A 286 13.31 -8.42 9.18
N TRP A 287 12.70 -8.01 8.08
CA TRP A 287 13.29 -7.04 7.16
C TRP A 287 13.06 -5.62 7.68
N ILE A 288 14.13 -4.85 7.79
CA ILE A 288 14.11 -3.45 8.15
C ILE A 288 14.65 -2.65 6.97
N ASP A 289 13.84 -1.73 6.44
CA ASP A 289 14.33 -0.68 5.56
C ASP A 289 14.93 0.44 6.42
N PRO A 290 16.26 0.71 6.33
CA PRO A 290 16.91 1.79 7.07
C PRO A 290 16.23 3.16 6.91
N ASP A 291 15.67 3.45 5.72
CA ASP A 291 15.04 4.74 5.40
C ASP A 291 13.74 5.00 6.18
N ASP A 292 13.07 3.94 6.65
CA ASP A 292 11.87 4.06 7.48
C ASP A 292 12.20 4.52 8.92
N PHE A 293 13.46 4.36 9.35
CA PHE A 293 13.91 4.62 10.72
C PHE A 293 15.18 5.49 10.81
N PRO A 294 15.20 6.70 10.23
CA PRO A 294 16.42 7.52 10.12
C PRO A 294 17.01 7.94 11.47
N LEU A 295 16.21 7.91 12.54
CA LEU A 295 16.65 8.25 13.90
C LEU A 295 17.31 7.08 14.63
N LEU A 296 17.09 5.84 14.19
CA LEU A 296 17.64 4.63 14.79
C LEU A 296 18.94 4.19 14.10
N LEU A 297 19.21 4.63 12.87
CA LEU A 297 20.44 4.28 12.14
C LEU A 297 21.72 4.44 12.96
N PRO A 298 22.01 5.61 13.57
CA PRO A 298 23.27 5.77 14.31
C PRO A 298 23.32 4.91 15.59
N HIS A 299 22.16 4.48 16.08
CA HIS A 299 22.08 3.58 17.22
C HIS A 299 22.38 2.15 16.79
N TRP A 300 21.77 1.66 15.71
CA TRP A 300 22.01 0.31 15.18
C TRP A 300 23.45 0.11 14.72
N GLU A 301 24.00 1.01 13.90
CA GLU A 301 25.40 0.94 13.46
C GLU A 301 26.37 0.86 14.65
N LYS A 302 26.10 1.65 15.70
CA LYS A 302 26.94 1.67 16.90
C LYS A 302 26.77 0.42 17.77
N THR A 303 25.56 -0.10 17.89
CA THR A 303 25.23 -1.22 18.79
C THR A 303 25.70 -2.52 18.19
N PHE A 304 25.39 -2.73 16.91
CA PHE A 304 25.69 -3.96 16.18
C PHE A 304 27.06 -3.92 15.50
N GLY A 305 27.71 -2.75 15.41
CA GLY A 305 29.03 -2.63 14.77
C GLY A 305 29.01 -2.82 13.25
N ILE A 306 27.85 -2.65 12.62
CA ILE A 306 27.61 -2.83 11.18
C ILE A 306 27.55 -1.50 10.42
N ASP A 307 27.73 -1.56 9.11
CA ASP A 307 27.54 -0.44 8.19
C ASP A 307 26.21 -0.59 7.43
N LEU A 308 25.22 0.25 7.77
CA LEU A 308 23.88 0.21 7.17
C LEU A 308 23.81 0.90 5.78
N SER A 309 24.95 1.35 5.25
CA SER A 309 25.03 1.77 3.84
C SER A 309 25.07 0.59 2.85
N HIS A 310 25.21 -0.63 3.36
CA HIS A 310 25.15 -1.87 2.59
C HIS A 310 24.14 -2.84 3.23
N PRO A 311 23.62 -3.82 2.49
CA PRO A 311 22.73 -4.84 3.04
C PRO A 311 23.41 -5.62 4.16
N GLN A 312 22.64 -5.99 5.19
CA GLN A 312 23.12 -6.76 6.35
C GLN A 312 22.10 -7.84 6.70
N ILE A 313 22.54 -9.00 7.19
CA ILE A 313 21.67 -9.97 7.86
C ILE A 313 22.39 -10.58 9.06
N GLY A 314 21.68 -10.74 10.17
CA GLY A 314 22.24 -11.22 11.42
C GLY A 314 21.18 -11.76 12.35
N VAL A 315 21.65 -12.38 13.44
CA VAL A 315 20.83 -12.82 14.58
C VAL A 315 21.06 -11.84 15.71
N VAL A 316 19.99 -11.41 16.37
CA VAL A 316 20.03 -10.48 17.50
C VAL A 316 19.23 -11.05 18.66
N GLU A 317 19.84 -11.11 19.83
CA GLU A 317 19.15 -11.48 21.06
C GLU A 317 18.21 -10.37 21.53
N ALA A 318 17.00 -10.75 21.95
CA ALA A 318 15.99 -9.79 22.37
C ALA A 318 16.30 -9.15 23.75
N ASP A 319 17.09 -9.81 24.61
CA ASP A 319 17.29 -9.43 26.01
C ASP A 319 18.42 -8.38 26.21
N ASP A 320 19.57 -8.53 25.56
CA ASP A 320 20.73 -7.63 25.72
C ASP A 320 21.28 -7.05 24.40
N ALA A 321 20.71 -7.46 23.26
CA ALA A 321 21.08 -7.03 21.91
C ALA A 321 22.49 -7.46 21.48
N ASP A 322 23.03 -8.53 22.05
CA ASP A 322 24.17 -9.23 21.46
C ASP A 322 23.77 -9.83 20.10
N SER A 323 24.72 -9.87 19.17
CA SER A 323 24.40 -10.12 17.76
C SER A 323 25.56 -10.69 16.96
N VAL A 324 25.24 -11.55 16.00
CA VAL A 324 26.18 -12.10 15.01
C VAL A 324 25.65 -11.81 13.61
N TRP A 325 26.54 -11.38 12.70
CA TRP A 325 26.18 -10.92 11.35
C TRP A 325 26.90 -11.75 10.28
N LEU A 326 26.22 -12.02 9.17
CA LEU A 326 26.80 -12.66 7.98
C LEU A 326 27.84 -11.72 7.35
N ASP A 327 29.05 -12.25 7.12
CA ASP A 327 30.12 -11.51 6.44
C ASP A 327 29.86 -11.41 4.93
N MET A 328 29.61 -10.21 4.44
CA MET A 328 29.25 -9.93 3.03
C MET A 328 30.22 -8.97 2.32
N ASP A 329 31.45 -8.81 2.83
CA ASP A 329 32.51 -7.98 2.21
C ASP A 329 32.00 -6.58 1.76
N ASP A 330 31.30 -5.86 2.65
CA ASP A 330 30.73 -4.52 2.39
C ASP A 330 29.85 -4.42 1.13
N GLY A 331 29.08 -5.47 0.81
CA GLY A 331 28.15 -5.49 -0.33
C GLY A 331 28.79 -5.75 -1.69
N GLU A 332 30.10 -6.02 -1.76
CA GLU A 332 30.76 -6.39 -3.03
C GLU A 332 30.38 -7.80 -3.53
N ASP A 333 29.91 -8.68 -2.64
CA ASP A 333 29.50 -10.06 -2.96
C ASP A 333 28.26 -10.46 -2.14
N LEU A 334 27.07 -10.09 -2.63
CA LEU A 334 25.80 -10.53 -2.03
C LEU A 334 25.69 -12.07 -2.08
N PRO A 335 25.19 -12.73 -1.02
CA PRO A 335 25.05 -14.17 -1.01
C PRO A 335 24.00 -14.62 -2.03
N SER A 336 24.19 -15.79 -2.62
CA SER A 336 23.10 -16.46 -3.31
C SER A 336 22.04 -16.97 -2.32
N ALA A 337 20.83 -17.25 -2.81
CA ALA A 337 19.77 -17.84 -1.98
C ALA A 337 20.20 -19.14 -1.30
N ASP A 338 20.96 -19.99 -2.00
CA ASP A 338 21.50 -21.25 -1.45
C ASP A 338 22.49 -20.98 -0.29
N GLU A 339 23.36 -19.97 -0.42
CA GLU A 339 24.34 -19.62 0.63
C GLU A 339 23.67 -18.97 1.85
N LEU A 340 22.62 -18.18 1.61
CA LEU A 340 21.83 -17.58 2.69
C LEU A 340 21.01 -18.64 3.42
N GLU A 341 20.42 -19.60 2.69
CA GLU A 341 19.70 -20.73 3.28
C GLU A 341 20.63 -21.61 4.14
N ASP A 342 21.82 -21.96 3.64
CA ASP A 342 22.83 -22.71 4.41
C ASP A 342 23.18 -21.96 5.73
N TRP A 343 23.36 -20.63 5.68
CA TRP A 343 23.66 -19.83 6.89
C TRP A 343 22.48 -19.80 7.88
N LEU A 344 21.25 -19.68 7.39
CA LEU A 344 20.05 -19.72 8.24
C LEU A 344 19.82 -21.11 8.84
N GLU A 345 20.16 -22.20 8.15
CA GLU A 345 20.13 -23.55 8.73
C GLU A 345 21.10 -23.66 9.91
N ASP A 346 22.31 -23.11 9.79
CA ASP A 346 23.31 -23.10 10.86
C ASP A 346 22.80 -22.29 12.07
N VAL A 347 22.22 -21.10 11.85
CA VAL A 347 21.54 -20.29 12.89
C VAL A 347 20.43 -21.09 13.58
N LEU A 348 19.47 -21.62 12.83
CA LEU A 348 18.31 -22.34 13.40
C LEU A 348 18.71 -23.64 14.11
N SER A 349 19.89 -24.18 13.80
CA SER A 349 20.43 -25.36 14.48
C SER A 349 21.21 -25.04 15.77
N GLY A 350 21.48 -23.75 16.02
CA GLY A 350 22.34 -23.26 17.10
C GLY A 350 23.83 -23.51 16.85
N GLU A 351 24.25 -23.69 15.58
CA GLU A 351 25.67 -23.69 15.22
C GLU A 351 26.23 -22.25 15.11
N ILE A 352 25.36 -21.28 14.89
CA ILE A 352 25.66 -19.83 14.97
C ILE A 352 24.76 -19.25 16.05
N ASP A 353 25.36 -18.87 17.17
CA ASP A 353 24.67 -18.36 18.36
C ASP A 353 25.49 -17.17 18.91
N PRO A 354 24.87 -16.00 19.17
CA PRO A 354 25.56 -14.87 19.81
C PRO A 354 26.21 -15.18 21.17
N ASP A 355 25.73 -16.19 21.91
CA ASP A 355 26.26 -16.59 23.22
C ASP A 355 27.58 -17.42 23.14
N ASP A 356 27.91 -18.02 21.98
CA ASP A 356 28.97 -19.06 21.87
C ASP A 356 30.40 -18.49 21.69
N ASP A 357 30.58 -17.17 21.61
CA ASP A 357 31.88 -16.51 21.41
C ASP A 357 32.77 -16.43 22.69
N ASP A 358 32.28 -16.92 23.85
CA ASP A 358 32.92 -16.71 25.16
C ASP A 358 33.81 -17.89 25.66
N ASP A 359 33.93 -19.02 24.94
CA ASP A 359 34.48 -20.27 25.52
C ASP A 359 35.77 -20.87 24.88
N ASP A 360 36.48 -20.19 23.97
CA ASP A 360 37.63 -20.79 23.23
C ASP A 360 38.99 -20.03 23.31
N ASP A 361 39.32 -19.38 24.44
CA ASP A 361 40.64 -18.74 24.64
C ASP A 361 41.35 -19.15 25.97
N ASP A 362 41.19 -20.41 26.38
CA ASP A 362 41.88 -21.02 27.53
C ASP A 362 42.71 -22.26 27.11
N ASP A 363 43.65 -22.10 26.16
CA ASP A 363 44.76 -23.04 25.98
C ASP A 363 46.09 -22.36 26.38
N ASP A 364 46.41 -22.55 27.67
CA ASP A 364 47.74 -22.48 28.26
C ASP A 364 48.78 -23.21 27.38
N ASP A 365 49.66 -22.47 26.71
CA ASP A 365 51.00 -22.96 26.38
C ASP A 365 52.05 -21.99 26.95
N ASP A 366 52.35 -22.24 28.23
CA ASP A 366 53.65 -21.98 28.84
C ASP A 366 54.77 -22.51 27.92
N ASP A 367 55.53 -21.63 27.28
CA ASP A 367 56.92 -21.91 26.95
C ASP A 367 57.77 -20.64 27.16
N ASP A 368 58.30 -20.56 28.38
CA ASP A 368 59.54 -19.87 28.71
C ASP A 368 60.61 -20.16 27.65
N ASP A 369 61.20 -19.14 27.04
CA ASP A 369 62.63 -19.13 26.78
C ASP A 369 63.16 -17.69 26.72
N ASP A 370 63.95 -17.39 27.75
CA ASP A 370 64.89 -16.28 27.89
C ASP A 370 65.82 -16.12 26.67
N ASP A 371 66.17 -14.87 26.34
CA ASP A 371 67.53 -14.38 26.04
C ASP A 371 67.37 -13.01 25.35
N ASP A 372 67.49 -11.90 26.10
CA ASP A 372 68.73 -11.20 26.45
C ASP A 372 69.16 -10.12 25.43
N ASP A 373 69.53 -8.99 26.03
CA ASP A 373 70.51 -7.99 25.61
C ASP A 373 70.06 -6.75 24.80
N ASP A 374 70.09 -5.65 25.57
CA ASP A 374 70.88 -4.43 25.32
C ASP A 374 70.29 -3.38 24.39
N ASP A 375 70.41 -2.07 24.64
CA ASP A 375 70.70 -1.20 25.79
C ASP A 375 70.70 0.21 25.16
N ASP A 376 70.70 1.23 26.01
CA ASP A 376 71.03 2.65 25.75
C ASP A 376 69.91 3.52 25.14
N ASP A 377 69.19 4.31 25.93
CA ASP A 377 69.59 5.49 26.74
C ASP A 377 69.52 6.82 25.98
N ASP A 378 68.87 7.77 26.67
CA ASP A 378 69.16 9.21 26.74
C ASP A 378 68.86 10.06 25.48
N ASP A 379 68.36 11.28 25.57
CA ASP A 379 67.83 12.11 26.65
C ASP A 379 67.38 13.40 25.95
N ASP A 380 66.40 14.05 26.57
CA ASP A 380 66.36 15.50 26.81
C ASP A 380 66.10 16.54 25.71
N ASP A 381 65.20 17.44 26.13
CA ASP A 381 65.27 18.91 26.06
C ASP A 381 64.92 19.58 24.72
N ASP A 382 64.19 20.70 24.68
CA ASP A 382 63.37 21.49 25.60
C ASP A 382 62.92 22.70 24.72
N ASP A 383 62.17 23.62 25.34
CA ASP A 383 62.01 25.04 24.98
C ASP A 383 60.84 25.43 24.05
N ASP A 384 59.72 25.77 24.72
CA ASP A 384 59.26 27.15 24.99
C ASP A 384 59.20 28.18 23.84
N ASP A 385 58.05 28.86 23.78
CA ASP A 385 57.86 30.33 23.75
C ASP A 385 56.50 30.62 23.06
N ASP A 386 55.47 30.98 23.83
CA ASP A 386 55.09 32.36 24.18
C ASP A 386 54.33 33.07 23.06
N ASP A 387 53.06 33.40 23.30
CA ASP A 387 52.65 34.80 23.49
C ASP A 387 51.11 34.88 23.61
N ASP A 388 50.67 35.22 24.83
CA ASP A 388 49.46 35.98 25.09
C ASP A 388 49.52 37.33 24.36
N ASP A 389 48.42 37.77 23.77
CA ASP A 389 48.12 39.19 23.57
C ASP A 389 46.59 39.33 23.46
N ASP A 390 45.96 39.45 24.63
CA ASP A 390 45.25 40.65 25.08
C ASP A 390 44.48 41.52 24.05
N ASP A 391 43.24 41.78 24.46
CA ASP A 391 42.66 43.12 24.66
C ASP A 391 41.66 43.73 23.66
N ASP A 392 40.65 44.30 24.34
CA ASP A 392 39.77 45.42 24.06
C ASP A 392 38.44 45.13 23.32
N ASP A 393 37.31 45.06 24.02
CA ASP A 393 36.60 46.07 24.84
C ASP A 393 35.60 46.92 24.01
N ASP A 394 34.51 47.24 24.72
CA ASP A 394 33.59 48.37 24.54
C ASP A 394 32.58 48.27 23.37
N ASP A 395 31.30 48.61 23.50
CA ASP A 395 30.43 49.17 24.54
C ASP A 395 29.01 48.92 23.97
N ASP A 396 28.02 48.47 24.74
CA ASP A 396 27.08 49.28 25.54
C ASP A 396 26.24 50.31 24.75
N ASP A 397 25.06 50.57 25.32
CA ASP A 397 24.00 51.52 24.95
C ASP A 397 22.96 50.99 23.95
N ASP A 398 21.65 51.00 24.21
CA ASP A 398 20.88 51.58 25.31
C ASP A 398 19.44 51.05 25.15
N ASP A 399 18.77 50.73 26.26
CA ASP A 399 17.55 51.39 26.75
C ASP A 399 16.55 51.91 25.71
N ASP A 400 15.23 51.86 25.87
CA ASP A 400 14.27 51.35 26.84
C ASP A 400 12.94 51.95 26.28
N ASP A 401 11.81 51.47 26.80
CA ASP A 401 10.54 52.22 26.86
C ASP A 401 9.83 52.51 25.52
N ASP A 402 8.52 52.48 25.39
CA ASP A 402 7.42 52.14 26.29
C ASP A 402 6.16 52.25 25.40
N ASP A 403 5.12 51.59 25.87
CA ASP A 403 3.75 52.10 25.89
C ASP A 403 2.87 52.16 24.62
N ASP A 404 1.74 51.49 24.84
CA ASP A 404 0.38 52.00 24.69
C ASP A 404 -0.37 51.73 23.37
N ASP A 405 -1.22 50.71 23.53
CA ASP A 405 -2.69 50.85 23.56
C ASP A 405 -3.48 50.95 22.26
N ASP A 406 -4.68 50.39 22.41
CA ASP A 406 -5.93 50.60 21.67
C ASP A 406 -6.00 49.91 20.29
N ASP A 407 -7.08 49.25 19.90
CA ASP A 407 -8.33 48.80 20.49
C ASP A 407 -9.06 48.12 19.30
N ASP A 408 -10.20 47.51 19.58
CA ASP A 408 -11.33 47.28 18.66
C ASP A 408 -11.32 46.03 17.74
N ASP A 409 -12.22 45.13 18.14
CA ASP A 409 -13.38 44.66 17.36
C ASP A 409 -13.15 43.73 16.16
N ASP A 410 -13.58 42.47 16.30
CA ASP A 410 -14.79 41.96 15.61
C ASP A 410 -15.05 40.50 16.06
N ASP A 411 -15.78 40.36 17.17
CA ASP A 411 -16.63 39.19 17.44
C ASP A 411 -18.04 39.55 16.94
N ASP A 412 -18.43 38.99 15.79
CA ASP A 412 -19.81 38.98 15.28
C ASP A 412 -19.98 37.66 14.49
N ASP A 413 -20.77 36.73 15.02
CA ASP A 413 -22.12 36.54 14.48
C ASP A 413 -22.92 35.59 15.37
N ASP A 414 -24.02 36.17 15.85
CA ASP A 414 -25.04 35.64 16.74
C ASP A 414 -25.83 34.45 16.17
N ASP A 415 -26.36 33.71 17.15
CA ASP A 415 -27.56 32.90 17.11
C ASP A 415 -28.72 33.56 16.34
N ASP A 416 -29.62 32.74 15.75
CA ASP A 416 -31.03 32.85 16.13
C ASP A 416 -31.87 31.66 15.65
N ASP A 417 -32.68 31.24 16.62
CA ASP A 417 -33.65 30.15 16.71
C ASP A 417 -34.92 30.31 15.83
N ASP A 418 -35.83 29.36 16.06
CA ASP A 418 -37.29 29.41 15.87
C ASP A 418 -37.81 28.86 14.52
N ASP A 419 -38.84 28.02 14.46
CA ASP A 419 -39.72 27.44 15.47
C ASP A 419 -40.56 26.35 14.77
N ASP A 420 -41.19 25.54 15.61
CA ASP A 420 -42.22 24.53 15.40
C ASP A 420 -43.27 24.79 14.30
N ASP A 421 -43.81 23.70 13.72
CA ASP A 421 -45.26 23.43 13.83
C ASP A 421 -45.61 22.01 13.33
N ASP A 422 -46.33 21.31 14.21
CA ASP A 422 -47.07 20.07 14.01
C ASP A 422 -48.12 20.18 12.88
N ASP A 423 -48.46 19.05 12.27
CA ASP A 423 -49.87 18.67 12.09
C ASP A 423 -50.01 17.19 11.68
N ASP A 424 -50.74 16.48 12.53
CA ASP A 424 -51.38 15.18 12.32
C ASP A 424 -52.31 15.20 11.09
N ASP A 425 -52.51 14.05 10.44
CA ASP A 425 -53.84 13.45 10.36
C ASP A 425 -53.82 12.08 9.64
N ASP A 426 -54.54 11.16 10.27
CA ASP A 426 -54.94 9.83 9.87
C ASP A 426 -55.63 9.78 8.50
N ASP A 427 -55.53 8.63 7.82
CA ASP A 427 -56.75 7.97 7.32
C ASP A 427 -56.50 6.48 7.08
N ASP A 428 -57.38 5.73 7.71
CA ASP A 428 -57.55 4.29 7.76
C ASP A 428 -57.99 3.66 6.41
N ASP A 429 -57.94 2.32 6.45
CA ASP A 429 -58.99 1.40 5.99
C ASP A 429 -58.96 0.79 4.57
N ASP A 430 -59.15 -0.53 4.64
CA ASP A 430 -59.91 -1.41 3.75
C ASP A 430 -59.26 -1.83 2.41
N ASP A 431 -59.37 -3.05 1.93
CA ASP A 431 -59.77 -4.39 2.40
C ASP A 431 -59.69 -5.24 1.10
N ASP A 432 -59.83 -6.56 1.24
CA ASP A 432 -60.25 -7.50 0.18
C ASP A 432 -59.26 -7.81 -0.96
N ASP A 433 -59.17 -9.03 -1.49
CA ASP A 433 -59.52 -10.39 -1.09
C ASP A 433 -59.05 -11.24 -2.30
N ASP A 434 -58.81 -12.51 -2.02
CA ASP A 434 -59.13 -13.64 -2.88
C ASP A 434 -58.30 -13.99 -4.14
N ASP A 435 -58.07 -15.32 -4.16
CA ASP A 435 -58.13 -16.22 -5.32
C ASP A 435 -56.93 -16.26 -6.27
N ASP A 436 -56.46 -17.41 -6.75
CA ASP A 436 -56.65 -18.83 -6.47
C ASP A 436 -55.71 -19.54 -7.47
N ASP A 437 -55.60 -20.86 -7.36
CA ASP A 437 -55.35 -21.80 -8.45
C ASP A 437 -53.91 -22.03 -8.98
N ASP A 438 -53.42 -23.22 -8.61
CA ASP A 438 -53.08 -24.32 -9.53
C ASP A 438 -52.20 -24.01 -10.76
N TYR A 439 -50.93 -24.47 -10.74
CA TYR A 439 -50.50 -25.70 -11.45
C TYR A 439 -49.02 -26.04 -11.21
#